data_AF-M1UF73-F1
#
_entry.id   AF-M1UF73-F1
#
_cell.length_a   1.000
_cell.length_b   1.000
_cell.length_c   1.000
_cell.angle_alpha   90.00
_cell.angle_beta   90.00
_cell.angle_gamma   90.00
#
_symmetry.space_group_name_H-M   'P 1'
#
loop_
_entity.id
_entity.type
_entity.pdbx_description
1 polymer ?
#
loop_
_entity_poly.entity_id
_entity_poly.type
_entity_poly.pdbx_seq_one_letter_code
_entity_poly.pdbx_strand_id
1 'polypeptide(L)'
;MSSNDGAFSFQHVYSAADGFVGRMHFPGGLVASSVWADLAEFAEQHGDGFVHLTSRGNVQVRGLKQAPEVRGGAQVLATPGHAELATLATELAGAVRQDIVIGLDGGHGEILRLRPDIGLVLIDETRMQVVDASLNAGPIVDVAQVNEVVSGIAAAMPPEFSGAAVELPVAVGHSAPIGWLEDKSSELVALGAGVPLGRMDARLSRFLAAIEVDITVTPWHSLYIPNLPAGVAEQVVKVLAPMGLIFDAQSPWLRASACIGAPGCSHALADVRGDLLSAVASGQLEVNSPVYFAGCAKRCGHPRRAHVEYQATAEGDYEIFERS
;
A
#
# COMPACT_ATOMS: atom_id res chain seq x y z
N MET A 1 -17.19 17.44 -1.34
CA MET A 1 -17.73 16.08 -1.15
C MET A 1 -16.94 15.41 -0.03
N SER A 2 -17.61 14.78 0.94
CA SER A 2 -17.01 14.08 2.09
C SER A 2 -17.52 12.64 2.15
N SER A 3 -16.93 11.80 3.00
CA SER A 3 -17.52 10.50 3.35
C SER A 3 -18.89 10.69 4.01
N ASN A 4 -19.77 9.69 3.87
CA ASN A 4 -20.98 9.61 4.69
C ASN A 4 -20.55 9.53 6.17
N ASP A 5 -21.18 10.34 7.02
CA ASP A 5 -20.99 10.40 8.48
C ASP A 5 -19.56 10.55 9.02
N GLY A 6 -18.58 10.89 8.17
CA GLY A 6 -17.18 11.08 8.57
C GLY A 6 -16.36 9.79 8.69
N ALA A 7 -16.80 8.67 8.10
CA ALA A 7 -16.15 7.36 8.18
C ALA A 7 -14.66 7.36 7.74
N PHE A 8 -14.28 8.25 6.81
CA PHE A 8 -12.91 8.45 6.37
C PHE A 8 -12.69 9.87 5.82
N SER A 9 -11.43 10.31 5.71
CA SER A 9 -11.08 11.61 5.11
C SER A 9 -10.11 11.47 3.95
N PHE A 10 -10.25 12.36 2.97
CA PHE A 10 -9.27 12.49 1.90
C PHE A 10 -8.11 13.35 2.38
N GLN A 11 -6.88 12.96 2.02
CA GLN A 11 -5.67 13.72 2.30
C GLN A 11 -5.12 14.39 1.04
N HIS A 12 -5.33 13.78 -0.12
CA HIS A 12 -4.92 14.33 -1.41
C HIS A 12 -6.01 14.20 -2.46
N VAL A 13 -6.03 15.15 -3.39
CA VAL A 13 -6.84 15.10 -4.60
C VAL A 13 -5.99 15.47 -5.81
N TYR A 14 -6.17 14.72 -6.89
CA TYR A 14 -5.52 14.99 -8.18
C TYR A 14 -6.56 15.05 -9.29
N SER A 15 -6.31 15.86 -10.32
CA SER A 15 -7.08 15.81 -11.57
C SER A 15 -6.51 14.74 -12.50
N ALA A 16 -7.37 13.94 -13.10
CA ALA A 16 -7.04 12.91 -14.07
C ALA A 16 -8.05 12.93 -15.24
N ALA A 17 -7.80 12.14 -16.27
CA ALA A 17 -8.63 12.10 -17.47
C ALA A 17 -10.03 11.52 -17.21
N ASP A 18 -10.12 10.59 -16.25
CA ASP A 18 -11.35 9.97 -15.78
C ASP A 18 -12.12 10.82 -14.76
N GLY A 19 -11.57 11.96 -14.32
CA GLY A 19 -12.14 12.81 -13.27
C GLY A 19 -11.14 13.05 -12.14
N PHE A 20 -11.62 13.41 -10.96
CA PHE A 20 -10.75 13.57 -9.79
C PHE A 20 -10.40 12.21 -9.17
N VAL A 21 -9.20 12.14 -8.61
CA VAL A 21 -8.70 11.00 -7.83
C VAL A 21 -8.54 11.47 -6.40
N GLY A 22 -9.35 10.94 -5.49
CA GLY A 22 -9.25 11.21 -4.06
C GLY A 22 -8.47 10.09 -3.37
N ARG A 23 -7.39 10.45 -2.66
CA ARG A 23 -6.64 9.53 -1.81
C ARG A 23 -7.02 9.71 -0.35
N MET A 24 -7.34 8.62 0.29
CA MET A 24 -7.60 8.52 1.71
C MET A 24 -6.37 7.98 2.42
N HIS A 25 -6.18 8.40 3.66
CA HIS A 25 -5.09 7.90 4.48
C HIS A 25 -5.61 7.24 5.74
N PHE A 26 -5.07 6.05 5.98
CA PHE A 26 -5.29 5.21 7.13
C PHE A 26 -3.92 5.03 7.78
N PRO A 27 -3.70 5.54 9.00
CA PRO A 27 -2.42 5.40 9.67
C PRO A 27 -2.00 3.93 9.80
N GLY A 28 -0.78 3.61 9.33
CA GLY A 28 -0.29 2.24 9.28
C GLY A 28 -1.02 1.34 8.27
N GLY A 29 -1.91 1.91 7.45
CA GLY A 29 -2.80 1.20 6.54
C GLY A 29 -3.99 0.51 7.22
N LEU A 30 -4.21 0.73 8.52
CA LEU A 30 -5.26 0.05 9.28
C LEU A 30 -6.64 0.63 8.95
N VAL A 31 -7.47 -0.16 8.27
CA VAL A 31 -8.84 0.20 7.90
C VAL A 31 -9.80 -0.59 8.77
N ALA A 32 -10.66 0.14 9.49
CA ALA A 32 -11.68 -0.49 10.32
C ALA A 32 -12.64 -1.34 9.48
N SER A 33 -13.08 -2.49 10.02
CA SER A 33 -13.97 -3.43 9.31
C SER A 33 -15.20 -2.73 8.68
N SER A 34 -15.88 -1.86 9.44
CA SER A 34 -17.07 -1.15 8.97
C SER A 34 -16.79 -0.20 7.79
N VAL A 35 -15.59 0.39 7.73
CA VAL A 35 -15.22 1.39 6.72
C VAL A 35 -15.16 0.77 5.32
N TRP A 36 -14.93 -0.53 5.19
CA TRP A 36 -14.92 -1.20 3.89
C TRP A 36 -16.27 -1.17 3.18
N ALA A 37 -17.38 -1.17 3.92
CA ALA A 37 -18.70 -1.00 3.34
C ALA A 37 -18.92 0.43 2.86
N ASP A 38 -18.47 1.42 3.63
CA ASP A 38 -18.55 2.84 3.27
C ASP A 38 -17.70 3.16 2.02
N LEU A 39 -16.49 2.57 1.93
CA LEU A 39 -15.63 2.67 0.76
C LEU A 39 -16.29 2.09 -0.49
N ALA A 40 -16.97 0.94 -0.34
CA ALA A 40 -17.69 0.29 -1.44
C ALA A 40 -18.83 1.18 -1.96
N GLU A 41 -19.67 1.68 -1.05
CA GLU A 41 -20.78 2.56 -1.38
C GLU A 41 -20.29 3.84 -2.05
N PHE A 42 -19.26 4.47 -1.48
CA PHE A 42 -18.70 5.71 -2.01
C PHE A 42 -18.11 5.51 -3.42
N ALA A 43 -17.37 4.41 -3.64
CA ALA A 43 -16.78 4.12 -4.94
C ALA A 43 -17.84 3.95 -6.04
N GLU A 44 -18.97 3.29 -5.73
CA GLU A 44 -20.09 3.11 -6.68
C GLU A 44 -20.87 4.40 -6.93
N GLN A 45 -21.15 5.18 -5.88
CA GLN A 45 -21.99 6.37 -6.00
C GLN A 45 -21.25 7.54 -6.63
N HIS A 46 -19.96 7.67 -6.36
CA HIS A 46 -19.19 8.86 -6.68
C HIS A 46 -17.99 8.64 -7.59
N GLY A 47 -17.50 7.40 -7.70
CA GLY A 47 -16.30 7.06 -8.45
C GLY A 47 -16.52 6.10 -9.61
N ASP A 48 -15.50 5.29 -9.90
CA ASP A 48 -15.48 4.30 -10.98
C ASP A 48 -16.02 2.92 -10.55
N GLY A 49 -16.55 2.78 -9.33
CA GLY A 49 -16.99 1.51 -8.75
C GLY A 49 -15.89 0.66 -8.13
N PHE A 50 -14.64 1.15 -8.08
CA PHE A 50 -13.51 0.43 -7.53
C PHE A 50 -12.85 1.16 -6.36
N VAL A 51 -12.40 0.36 -5.41
CA VAL A 51 -11.50 0.75 -4.33
C VAL A 51 -10.09 0.37 -4.75
N HIS A 52 -9.20 1.36 -4.86
CA HIS A 52 -7.83 1.14 -5.33
C HIS A 52 -6.85 1.23 -4.17
N LEU A 53 -6.11 0.17 -3.91
CA LEU A 53 -4.94 0.17 -3.02
C LEU A 53 -3.80 0.94 -3.68
N THR A 54 -2.96 1.56 -2.85
CA THR A 54 -1.82 2.37 -3.28
C THR A 54 -0.51 1.75 -2.83
N SER A 55 0.58 2.09 -3.52
CA SER A 55 1.94 1.67 -3.16
C SER A 55 2.48 2.29 -1.86
N ARG A 56 1.63 2.99 -1.11
CA ARG A 56 1.91 3.59 0.20
C ARG A 56 0.92 3.08 1.25
N GLY A 57 0.39 1.87 1.11
CA GLY A 57 -0.43 1.25 2.16
C GLY A 57 -1.73 1.99 2.45
N ASN A 58 -2.34 2.57 1.43
CA ASN A 58 -3.52 3.43 1.56
C ASN A 58 -4.52 3.19 0.43
N VAL A 59 -5.68 3.84 0.50
CA VAL A 59 -6.79 3.65 -0.44
C VAL A 59 -7.01 4.92 -1.26
N GLN A 60 -7.44 4.76 -2.51
CA GLN A 60 -7.92 5.85 -3.34
C GLN A 60 -9.19 5.44 -4.10
N VAL A 61 -10.01 6.44 -4.42
CA VAL A 61 -11.14 6.32 -5.35
C VAL A 61 -10.89 7.25 -6.53
N ARG A 62 -11.22 6.76 -7.72
CA ARG A 62 -11.02 7.45 -8.99
C ARG A 62 -12.37 7.76 -9.65
N GLY A 63 -12.35 8.58 -10.70
CA GLY A 63 -13.58 8.89 -11.44
C GLY A 63 -14.49 9.90 -10.75
N LEU A 64 -13.99 10.64 -9.75
CA LEU A 64 -14.81 11.54 -8.95
C LEU A 64 -15.23 12.76 -9.79
N LYS A 65 -16.53 13.04 -9.85
CA LYS A 65 -17.07 14.19 -10.59
C LYS A 65 -16.73 15.54 -9.95
N GLN A 66 -16.50 15.55 -8.65
CA GLN A 66 -16.17 16.74 -7.87
C GLN A 66 -14.95 16.44 -7.00
N ALA A 67 -14.09 17.44 -6.82
CA ALA A 67 -12.97 17.33 -5.91
C ALA A 67 -13.48 17.15 -4.46
N PRO A 68 -13.05 16.10 -3.74
CA PRO A 68 -13.32 15.99 -2.32
C PRO A 68 -12.56 17.05 -1.53
N GLU A 69 -13.07 17.35 -0.33
CA GLU A 69 -12.33 18.18 0.63
C GLU A 69 -11.16 17.39 1.21
N VAL A 70 -9.98 18.02 1.30
CA VAL A 70 -8.76 17.37 1.80
C VAL A 70 -8.37 17.88 3.18
N ARG A 71 -7.98 16.95 4.05
CA ARG A 71 -7.37 17.19 5.35
C ARG A 71 -5.94 16.69 5.25
N GLY A 72 -5.01 17.60 4.96
CA GLY A 72 -3.58 17.27 4.87
C GLY A 72 -3.02 16.69 6.18
N GLY A 73 -1.77 16.28 6.18
CA GLY A 73 -1.09 15.68 7.33
C GLY A 73 0.04 14.76 6.89
N ALA A 74 0.65 14.07 7.84
CA ALA A 74 1.64 13.04 7.51
C ALA A 74 0.97 11.75 7.01
N GLN A 75 1.66 11.05 6.11
CA GLN A 75 1.34 9.68 5.74
C GLN A 75 2.21 8.73 6.55
N VAL A 76 1.61 7.93 7.45
CA VAL A 76 2.36 6.95 8.24
C VAL A 76 2.17 5.54 7.69
N LEU A 77 3.27 4.88 7.33
CA LEU A 77 3.38 3.47 6.96
C LEU A 77 3.84 2.68 8.19
N ALA A 78 3.33 1.47 8.36
CA ALA A 78 3.77 0.59 9.44
C ALA A 78 3.90 -0.84 8.94
N THR A 79 4.74 -1.62 9.62
CA THR A 79 4.86 -3.06 9.39
C THR A 79 3.51 -3.73 9.73
N PRO A 80 2.88 -4.45 8.77
CA PRO A 80 1.59 -5.09 9.02
C PRO A 80 1.67 -6.12 10.15
N GLY A 81 0.60 -6.24 10.94
CA GLY A 81 0.52 -7.21 12.04
C GLY A 81 1.24 -6.82 13.33
N HIS A 82 1.85 -5.63 13.41
CA HIS A 82 2.48 -5.14 14.62
C HIS A 82 1.57 -4.11 15.34
N ALA A 83 0.90 -4.54 16.41
CA ALA A 83 -0.13 -3.74 17.09
C ALA A 83 0.40 -2.42 17.70
N GLU A 84 1.60 -2.47 18.28
CA GLU A 84 2.28 -1.30 18.86
C GLU A 84 2.62 -0.27 17.78
N LEU A 85 3.12 -0.72 16.62
CA LEU A 85 3.42 0.18 15.50
C LEU A 85 2.14 0.75 14.87
N ALA A 86 1.04 0.00 14.85
CA ALA A 86 -0.25 0.51 14.39
C ALA A 86 -0.79 1.63 15.31
N THR A 87 -0.64 1.46 16.63
CA THR A 87 -0.98 2.49 17.62
C THR A 87 -0.13 3.73 17.42
N LEU A 88 1.18 3.56 17.35
CA LEU A 88 2.14 4.64 17.13
C LEU A 88 1.91 5.37 15.81
N ALA A 89 1.51 4.65 14.75
CA ALA A 89 1.17 5.25 13.47
C ALA A 89 0.00 6.24 13.59
N THR A 90 -1.03 5.86 14.35
CA THR A 90 -2.21 6.71 14.60
C THR A 90 -1.83 7.96 15.37
N GLU A 91 -1.00 7.82 16.42
CA GLU A 91 -0.50 8.95 17.21
C GLU A 91 0.29 9.95 16.36
N LEU A 92 1.22 9.44 15.55
CA LEU A 92 2.05 10.28 14.67
C LEU A 92 1.23 10.98 13.58
N ALA A 93 0.25 10.29 12.98
CA ALA A 93 -0.63 10.89 11.98
C ALA A 93 -1.47 12.05 12.57
N GLY A 94 -1.83 11.96 13.85
CA GLY A 94 -2.54 13.03 14.56
C GLY A 94 -1.65 14.23 14.94
N ALA A 95 -0.36 13.97 15.21
CA ALA A 95 0.59 14.98 15.67
C ALA A 95 1.30 15.73 14.54
N VAL A 96 1.70 15.03 13.48
CA VAL A 96 2.52 15.60 12.40
C VAL A 96 1.62 16.17 11.30
N ARG A 97 1.73 17.49 11.08
CA ARG A 97 0.91 18.23 10.12
C ARG A 97 1.55 18.38 8.74
N GLN A 98 2.86 18.18 8.67
CA GLN A 98 3.64 18.24 7.45
C GLN A 98 3.23 17.11 6.49
N ASP A 99 3.17 17.43 5.21
CA ASP A 99 2.88 16.46 4.15
C ASP A 99 4.14 15.64 3.83
N ILE A 100 4.45 14.71 4.73
CA ILE A 100 5.64 13.85 4.69
C ILE A 100 5.23 12.40 4.90
N VAL A 101 6.08 11.48 4.47
CA VAL A 101 5.93 10.04 4.71
C VAL A 101 6.79 9.63 5.90
N ILE A 102 6.15 9.05 6.90
CA ILE A 102 6.82 8.43 8.05
C ILE A 102 6.68 6.91 7.90
N GLY A 103 7.75 6.16 8.11
CA GLY A 103 7.73 4.69 8.04
C GLY A 103 8.15 4.05 9.36
N LEU A 104 7.30 3.20 9.92
CA LEU A 104 7.53 2.43 11.14
C LEU A 104 7.84 0.97 10.79
N ASP A 105 9.08 0.57 11.01
CA ASP A 105 9.61 -0.73 10.62
C ASP A 105 9.80 -1.63 11.85
N GLY A 106 9.29 -2.87 11.76
CA GLY A 106 9.37 -3.88 12.81
C GLY A 106 10.73 -4.55 12.94
N GLY A 107 11.78 -4.06 12.26
CA GLY A 107 13.15 -4.60 12.33
C GLY A 107 13.57 -5.38 11.08
N HIS A 108 12.66 -5.61 10.13
CA HIS A 108 12.91 -6.40 8.92
C HIS A 108 13.32 -5.56 7.70
N GLY A 109 13.19 -4.23 7.82
CA GLY A 109 13.61 -3.26 6.80
C GLY A 109 12.65 -3.11 5.63
N GLU A 110 11.51 -3.80 5.64
CA GLU A 110 10.53 -3.80 4.56
C GLU A 110 9.89 -2.44 4.34
N ILE A 111 9.64 -1.69 5.41
CA ILE A 111 9.08 -0.34 5.37
C ILE A 111 10.18 0.68 5.06
N LEU A 112 11.37 0.54 5.67
CA LEU A 112 12.49 1.45 5.40
C LEU A 112 12.96 1.38 3.94
N ARG A 113 12.86 0.21 3.28
CA ARG A 113 13.16 0.06 1.84
C ARG A 113 12.24 0.86 0.93
N LEU A 114 11.08 1.30 1.41
CA LEU A 114 10.19 2.22 0.68
C LEU A 114 10.73 3.65 0.64
N ARG A 115 11.77 3.94 1.45
CA ARG A 115 12.39 5.26 1.63
C ARG A 115 11.36 6.31 2.07
N PRO A 116 10.76 6.15 3.26
CA PRO A 116 9.99 7.23 3.86
C PRO A 116 10.89 8.46 4.08
N ASP A 117 10.29 9.64 4.20
CA ASP A 117 11.04 10.87 4.50
C ASP A 117 11.66 10.80 5.90
N ILE A 118 10.95 10.18 6.85
CA ILE A 118 11.45 9.81 8.18
C ILE A 118 11.16 8.32 8.41
N GLY A 119 12.21 7.52 8.58
CA GLY A 119 12.12 6.13 8.98
C GLY A 119 12.32 5.95 10.49
N LEU A 120 11.64 4.96 11.06
CA LEU A 120 11.93 4.45 12.40
C LEU A 120 11.99 2.93 12.31
N VAL A 121 13.01 2.32 12.90
CA VAL A 121 13.14 0.85 12.97
C VAL A 121 13.29 0.41 14.42
N LEU A 122 12.50 -0.58 14.84
CA LEU A 122 12.64 -1.20 16.15
C LEU A 122 14.04 -1.79 16.30
N ILE A 123 14.71 -1.42 17.39
CA ILE A 123 15.94 -2.08 17.84
C ILE A 123 15.59 -3.17 18.86
N ASP A 124 14.61 -2.87 19.71
CA ASP A 124 14.01 -3.76 20.71
C ASP A 124 12.58 -3.28 21.02
N GLU A 125 11.91 -3.91 21.99
CA GLU A 125 10.52 -3.62 22.39
C GLU A 125 10.29 -2.17 22.87
N THR A 126 11.36 -1.46 23.26
CA THR A 126 11.27 -0.14 23.90
C THR A 126 11.95 0.98 23.12
N ARG A 127 12.78 0.66 22.12
CA ARG A 127 13.61 1.65 21.42
C ARG A 127 13.55 1.55 19.91
N MET A 128 13.58 2.70 19.27
CA MET A 128 13.62 2.86 17.81
C MET A 128 14.81 3.68 17.37
N GLN A 129 15.46 3.25 16.28
CA GLN A 129 16.42 4.07 15.54
C GLN A 129 15.66 4.94 14.56
N VAL A 130 15.81 6.27 14.65
CA VAL A 130 15.33 7.19 13.61
C VAL A 130 16.30 7.20 12.44
N VAL A 131 15.79 7.28 11.22
CA VAL A 131 16.55 7.12 9.97
C VAL A 131 16.04 8.13 8.94
N ASP A 132 16.93 8.73 8.15
CA ASP A 132 16.52 9.57 7.02
C ASP A 132 16.19 8.74 5.76
N ALA A 133 15.72 9.41 4.70
CA ALA A 133 15.38 8.77 3.43
C ALA A 133 16.56 8.08 2.72
N SER A 134 17.80 8.40 3.11
CA SER A 134 19.04 7.80 2.60
C SER A 134 19.54 6.63 3.46
N LEU A 135 18.76 6.24 4.47
CA LEU A 135 19.08 5.21 5.45
C LEU A 135 20.21 5.58 6.44
N ASN A 136 20.55 6.88 6.58
CA ASN A 136 21.53 7.30 7.59
C ASN A 136 20.89 7.32 8.98
N ALA A 137 21.60 6.80 9.97
CA ALA A 137 21.14 6.76 11.35
C ALA A 137 21.08 8.16 11.99
N GLY A 138 19.93 8.51 12.53
CA GLY A 138 19.70 9.65 13.42
C GLY A 138 19.75 9.24 14.91
N PRO A 139 18.96 9.87 15.78
CA PRO A 139 18.90 9.50 17.20
C PRO A 139 18.21 8.14 17.43
N ILE A 140 18.62 7.46 18.49
CA ILE A 140 17.84 6.37 19.11
C ILE A 140 16.88 7.00 20.11
N VAL A 141 15.61 6.61 20.06
CA VAL A 141 14.54 7.16 20.89
C VAL A 141 13.77 6.04 21.57
N ASP A 142 13.30 6.28 22.78
CA ASP A 142 12.33 5.40 23.42
C ASP A 142 10.99 5.50 22.68
N VAL A 143 10.29 4.38 22.50
CA VAL A 143 8.98 4.31 21.81
C VAL A 143 7.99 5.32 22.41
N ALA A 144 8.00 5.47 23.73
CA ALA A 144 7.15 6.42 24.45
C ALA A 144 7.43 7.91 24.11
N GLN A 145 8.61 8.22 23.55
CA GLN A 145 9.03 9.58 23.18
C GLN A 145 9.00 9.82 21.67
N VAL A 146 8.69 8.80 20.87
CA VAL A 146 8.73 8.90 19.40
C VAL A 146 7.88 10.07 18.89
N ASN A 147 6.68 10.25 19.44
CA ASN A 147 5.76 11.29 18.97
C ASN A 147 6.36 12.70 19.09
N GLU A 148 6.95 13.03 20.25
CA GLU A 148 7.58 14.32 20.49
C GLU A 148 8.80 14.53 19.58
N VAL A 149 9.69 13.54 19.53
CA VAL A 149 10.96 13.65 18.78
C VAL A 149 10.70 13.74 17.28
N VAL A 150 9.84 12.86 16.73
CA VAL A 150 9.53 12.85 15.29
C VAL A 150 8.80 14.12 14.88
N SER A 151 7.89 14.64 15.71
CA SER A 151 7.24 15.92 15.44
C SER A 151 8.24 17.08 15.36
N GLY A 152 9.25 17.09 16.25
CA GLY A 152 10.34 18.06 16.21
C GLY A 152 11.20 17.94 14.95
N ILE A 153 11.56 16.71 14.55
CA ILE A 153 12.33 16.44 13.32
C ILE A 153 11.51 16.86 12.07
N ALA A 154 10.23 16.50 12.02
CA ALA A 154 9.32 16.84 10.93
C ALA A 154 9.16 18.36 10.75
N ALA A 155 9.30 19.15 11.82
CA ALA A 155 9.27 20.61 11.73
C ALA A 155 10.51 21.21 11.02
N ALA A 156 11.62 20.48 10.94
CA ALA A 156 12.89 20.93 10.38
C ALA A 156 13.21 20.38 8.98
N MET A 157 12.28 19.64 8.36
CA MET A 157 12.42 18.86 7.12
C MET A 157 13.20 19.53 5.95
N PRO A 158 13.89 18.73 5.10
CA PRO A 158 14.13 17.29 5.24
C PRO A 158 15.26 17.00 6.25
N PRO A 159 15.15 15.93 7.08
CA PRO A 159 16.27 15.53 7.90
C PRO A 159 17.35 14.90 7.04
N GLU A 160 18.59 15.32 7.26
CA GLU A 160 19.78 14.65 6.75
C GLU A 160 20.64 14.31 7.96
N PHE A 161 20.83 13.01 8.20
CA PHE A 161 21.65 12.54 9.32
C PHE A 161 23.06 12.18 8.86
N SER A 162 24.03 12.44 9.73
CA SER A 162 25.44 12.12 9.49
C SER A 162 25.89 10.79 10.10
N GLY A 163 24.97 10.05 10.72
CA GLY A 163 25.25 8.74 11.30
C GLY A 163 25.53 7.68 10.23
N ALA A 164 26.08 6.54 10.67
CA ALA A 164 26.33 5.41 9.79
C ALA A 164 25.03 4.92 9.13
N ALA A 165 25.14 4.38 7.91
CA ALA A 165 24.00 3.76 7.25
C ALA A 165 23.49 2.57 8.07
N VAL A 166 22.18 2.51 8.30
CA VAL A 166 21.55 1.40 9.01
C VAL A 166 21.59 0.16 8.12
N GLU A 167 22.15 -0.93 8.65
CA GLU A 167 22.14 -2.22 7.98
C GLU A 167 20.76 -2.86 8.08
N LEU A 168 20.10 -3.05 6.94
CA LEU A 168 18.81 -3.73 6.87
C LEU A 168 19.01 -5.22 6.56
N PRO A 169 18.28 -6.14 7.23
CA PRO A 169 18.33 -7.56 6.93
C PRO A 169 18.09 -7.84 5.45
N VAL A 170 18.81 -8.81 4.88
CA VAL A 170 18.64 -9.20 3.46
C VAL A 170 17.21 -9.70 3.26
N ALA A 171 16.45 -9.02 2.40
CA ALA A 171 15.11 -9.44 2.04
C ALA A 171 15.17 -10.72 1.18
N VAL A 172 14.40 -11.74 1.55
CA VAL A 172 14.28 -12.98 0.78
C VAL A 172 12.86 -13.04 0.21
N GLY A 173 12.72 -13.06 -1.12
CA GLY A 173 11.41 -13.07 -1.79
C GLY A 173 10.73 -11.71 -1.84
N HIS A 174 9.38 -11.69 -1.89
CA HIS A 174 8.61 -10.44 -1.84
C HIS A 174 8.29 -10.06 -0.39
N SER A 175 8.27 -8.76 -0.08
CA SER A 175 7.92 -8.25 1.26
C SER A 175 6.42 -8.30 1.60
N ALA A 176 5.55 -8.61 0.64
CA ALA A 176 4.13 -8.70 0.93
C ALA A 176 3.84 -9.89 1.87
N PRO A 177 3.05 -9.74 2.94
CA PRO A 177 2.53 -10.88 3.67
C PRO A 177 1.46 -11.54 2.79
N ILE A 178 1.70 -12.76 2.29
CA ILE A 178 0.78 -13.50 1.41
C ILE A 178 0.56 -14.91 1.92
N GLY A 179 -0.70 -15.36 1.85
CA GLY A 179 -1.12 -16.69 2.22
C GLY A 179 -1.47 -16.81 3.69
N TRP A 180 -1.23 -18.00 4.23
CA TRP A 180 -1.58 -18.36 5.59
C TRP A 180 -0.41 -18.06 6.53
N LEU A 181 -0.60 -17.15 7.48
CA LEU A 181 0.43 -16.60 8.35
C LEU A 181 0.15 -17.05 9.79
N GLU A 182 0.83 -18.10 10.21
CA GLU A 182 0.67 -18.68 11.55
C GLU A 182 1.70 -18.13 12.51
N ASP A 183 1.21 -17.75 13.68
CA ASP A 183 2.03 -17.74 14.89
C ASP A 183 1.80 -19.07 15.62
N LYS A 184 2.84 -19.91 15.72
CA LYS A 184 2.76 -21.22 16.39
C LYS A 184 2.42 -21.12 17.88
N SER A 185 2.48 -19.93 18.46
CA SER A 185 2.10 -19.67 19.85
C SER A 185 0.62 -19.27 20.01
N SER A 186 -0.12 -19.12 18.91
CA SER A 186 -1.51 -18.67 18.87
C SER A 186 -2.42 -19.68 18.18
N GLU A 187 -3.67 -19.77 18.65
CA GLU A 187 -4.74 -20.48 17.94
C GLU A 187 -5.36 -19.64 16.81
N LEU A 188 -4.99 -18.35 16.74
CA LEU A 188 -5.42 -17.42 15.70
C LEU A 188 -4.41 -17.37 14.55
N VAL A 189 -4.95 -17.13 13.37
CA VAL A 189 -4.22 -17.07 12.10
C VAL A 189 -4.41 -15.69 11.49
N ALA A 190 -3.36 -15.17 10.85
CA ALA A 190 -3.50 -14.05 9.94
C ALA A 190 -3.48 -14.52 8.49
N LEU A 191 -4.19 -13.81 7.62
CA LEU A 191 -4.16 -14.03 6.17
C LEU A 191 -3.54 -12.84 5.47
N GLY A 192 -2.63 -13.13 4.54
CA GLY A 192 -2.11 -12.20 3.57
C GLY A 192 -2.79 -12.39 2.22
N ALA A 193 -3.37 -11.35 1.64
CA ALA A 193 -4.11 -11.44 0.38
C ALA A 193 -3.64 -10.38 -0.62
N GLY A 194 -3.02 -10.80 -1.73
CA GLY A 194 -2.66 -9.92 -2.83
C GLY A 194 -3.90 -9.44 -3.58
N VAL A 195 -3.87 -8.18 -4.02
CA VAL A 195 -4.91 -7.57 -4.85
C VAL A 195 -4.33 -7.31 -6.24
N PRO A 196 -4.82 -7.99 -7.30
CA PRO A 196 -4.37 -7.72 -8.66
C PRO A 196 -4.46 -6.22 -9.00
N LEU A 197 -3.35 -5.64 -9.44
CA LEU A 197 -3.24 -4.20 -9.78
C LEU A 197 -3.61 -3.24 -8.64
N GLY A 198 -3.76 -3.72 -7.40
CA GLY A 198 -4.32 -2.96 -6.30
C GLY A 198 -5.76 -2.51 -6.56
N ARG A 199 -6.56 -3.23 -7.36
CA ARG A 199 -7.93 -2.83 -7.71
C ARG A 199 -8.94 -3.85 -7.20
N MET A 200 -9.86 -3.39 -6.35
CA MET A 200 -10.97 -4.19 -5.83
C MET A 200 -12.29 -3.56 -6.26
N ASP A 201 -13.22 -4.37 -6.73
CA ASP A 201 -14.59 -3.87 -6.94
C ASP A 201 -15.28 -3.63 -5.60
N ALA A 202 -16.35 -2.85 -5.63
CA ALA A 202 -17.14 -2.54 -4.43
C ALA A 202 -17.78 -3.80 -3.80
N ARG A 203 -18.03 -4.86 -4.58
CA ARG A 203 -18.53 -6.13 -4.03
C ARG A 203 -17.49 -6.77 -3.11
N LEU A 204 -16.24 -6.89 -3.57
CA LEU A 204 -15.13 -7.41 -2.77
C LEU A 204 -14.94 -6.57 -1.51
N SER A 205 -14.97 -5.23 -1.63
CA SER A 205 -14.89 -4.33 -0.46
C SER A 205 -15.98 -4.62 0.58
N ARG A 206 -17.24 -4.84 0.18
CA ARG A 206 -18.30 -5.23 1.15
C ARG A 206 -18.04 -6.57 1.83
N PHE A 207 -17.45 -7.52 1.11
CA PHE A 207 -17.09 -8.82 1.70
C PHE A 207 -15.95 -8.70 2.72
N LEU A 208 -15.03 -7.75 2.53
CA LEU A 208 -14.03 -7.43 3.56
C LEU A 208 -14.68 -6.90 4.84
N ALA A 209 -15.72 -6.07 4.72
CA ALA A 209 -16.46 -5.58 5.88
C ALA A 209 -17.10 -6.72 6.70
N ALA A 210 -17.59 -7.76 6.01
CA ALA A 210 -18.25 -8.91 6.62
C ALA A 210 -17.31 -9.87 7.37
N ILE A 211 -15.99 -9.66 7.32
CA ILE A 211 -15.02 -10.41 8.11
C ILE A 211 -15.03 -9.93 9.58
N GLU A 212 -15.50 -8.70 9.83
CA GLU A 212 -15.62 -8.11 11.17
C GLU A 212 -14.28 -7.98 11.92
N VAL A 213 -13.18 -7.85 11.18
CA VAL A 213 -11.85 -7.51 11.71
C VAL A 213 -11.27 -6.33 10.97
N ASP A 214 -10.46 -5.53 11.66
CA ASP A 214 -9.74 -4.43 11.03
C ASP A 214 -8.62 -4.98 10.14
N ILE A 215 -8.48 -4.42 8.94
CA ILE A 215 -7.61 -4.96 7.89
C ILE A 215 -6.55 -3.93 7.56
N THR A 216 -5.29 -4.36 7.51
CA THR A 216 -4.20 -3.52 7.09
C THR A 216 -4.03 -3.57 5.57
N VAL A 217 -4.13 -2.41 4.92
CA VAL A 217 -3.68 -2.22 3.54
C VAL A 217 -2.16 -2.08 3.53
N THR A 218 -1.48 -2.97 2.84
CA THR A 218 -0.02 -2.95 2.78
C THR A 218 0.49 -2.08 1.61
N PRO A 219 1.75 -1.61 1.66
CA PRO A 219 2.38 -0.90 0.54
C PRO A 219 2.62 -1.74 -0.72
N TRP A 220 2.29 -3.03 -0.71
CA TRP A 220 2.56 -3.97 -1.79
C TRP A 220 1.30 -4.40 -2.54
N HIS A 221 0.23 -3.58 -2.49
CA HIS A 221 -1.09 -3.91 -3.02
C HIS A 221 -1.63 -5.25 -2.46
N SER A 222 -1.41 -5.49 -1.17
CA SER A 222 -2.00 -6.61 -0.46
C SER A 222 -2.77 -6.14 0.76
N LEU A 223 -3.57 -7.04 1.30
CA LEU A 223 -4.29 -6.90 2.56
C LEU A 223 -3.69 -7.87 3.58
N TYR A 224 -3.60 -7.43 4.82
CA TYR A 224 -3.28 -8.27 5.96
C TYR A 224 -4.50 -8.31 6.89
N ILE A 225 -5.03 -9.52 7.10
CA ILE A 225 -6.28 -9.80 7.82
C ILE A 225 -5.91 -10.58 9.08
N PRO A 226 -5.84 -9.92 10.25
CA PRO A 226 -5.34 -10.54 11.47
C PRO A 226 -6.40 -11.36 12.22
N ASN A 227 -5.94 -12.11 13.22
CA ASN A 227 -6.73 -12.59 14.36
C ASN A 227 -7.94 -13.46 13.99
N LEU A 228 -7.84 -14.29 12.95
CA LEU A 228 -8.92 -15.16 12.52
C LEU A 228 -8.80 -16.54 13.18
N PRO A 229 -9.88 -17.10 13.74
CA PRO A 229 -9.94 -18.54 14.00
C PRO A 229 -9.71 -19.33 12.69
N ALA A 230 -8.97 -20.43 12.74
CA ALA A 230 -8.59 -21.19 11.55
C ALA A 230 -9.78 -21.55 10.64
N GLY A 231 -10.92 -21.96 11.22
CA GLY A 231 -12.13 -22.27 10.44
C GLY A 231 -12.71 -21.05 9.70
N VAL A 232 -12.60 -19.85 10.28
CA VAL A 232 -13.00 -18.59 9.63
C VAL A 232 -12.00 -18.23 8.54
N ALA A 233 -10.70 -18.35 8.79
CA ALA A 233 -9.66 -18.11 7.80
C ALA A 233 -9.85 -19.00 6.55
N GLU A 234 -10.18 -20.28 6.72
CA GLU A 234 -10.52 -21.16 5.60
C GLU A 234 -11.71 -20.65 4.79
N GLN A 235 -12.78 -20.19 5.46
CA GLN A 235 -13.96 -19.64 4.79
C GLN A 235 -13.62 -18.37 4.02
N VAL A 236 -12.82 -17.47 4.61
CA VAL A 236 -12.33 -16.25 3.95
C VAL A 236 -11.60 -16.61 2.65
N VAL A 237 -10.66 -17.55 2.68
CA VAL A 237 -9.95 -18.00 1.46
C VAL A 237 -10.91 -18.60 0.44
N LYS A 238 -11.83 -19.48 0.86
CA LYS A 238 -12.81 -20.15 -0.02
C LYS A 238 -13.75 -19.15 -0.71
N VAL A 239 -14.08 -18.03 -0.07
CA VAL A 239 -14.98 -17.02 -0.62
C VAL A 239 -14.24 -15.97 -1.43
N LEU A 240 -13.12 -15.44 -0.91
CA LEU A 240 -12.45 -14.29 -1.51
C LEU A 240 -11.47 -14.66 -2.63
N ALA A 241 -10.90 -15.88 -2.63
CA ALA A 241 -10.03 -16.30 -3.74
C ALA A 241 -10.79 -16.37 -5.08
N PRO A 242 -12.00 -16.96 -5.16
CA PRO A 242 -12.83 -16.87 -6.38
C PRO A 242 -13.24 -15.44 -6.77
N MET A 243 -13.21 -14.49 -5.84
CA MET A 243 -13.47 -13.07 -6.10
C MET A 243 -12.21 -12.31 -6.58
N GLY A 244 -11.07 -13.01 -6.73
CA GLY A 244 -9.85 -12.45 -7.31
C GLY A 244 -8.75 -12.10 -6.31
N LEU A 245 -8.96 -12.30 -5.00
CA LEU A 245 -7.85 -12.17 -4.04
C LEU A 245 -6.85 -13.31 -4.18
N ILE A 246 -5.57 -12.99 -3.99
CA ILE A 246 -4.45 -13.91 -4.20
C ILE A 246 -3.89 -14.34 -2.86
N PHE A 247 -4.01 -15.64 -2.54
CA PHE A 247 -3.43 -16.24 -1.33
C PHE A 247 -2.22 -17.13 -1.62
N ASP A 248 -1.82 -17.25 -2.89
CA ASP A 248 -0.62 -17.99 -3.29
C ASP A 248 0.58 -17.02 -3.43
N ALA A 249 1.58 -17.16 -2.57
CA ALA A 249 2.80 -16.35 -2.57
C ALA A 249 3.66 -16.53 -3.84
N GLN A 250 3.42 -17.59 -4.63
CA GLN A 250 4.12 -17.81 -5.91
C GLN A 250 3.42 -17.14 -7.09
N SER A 251 2.21 -16.62 -6.90
CA SER A 251 1.40 -16.04 -7.96
C SER A 251 2.14 -14.94 -8.74
N PRO A 252 2.08 -14.96 -10.09
CA PRO A 252 2.72 -13.93 -10.92
C PRO A 252 2.16 -12.53 -10.68
N TRP A 253 0.92 -12.42 -10.20
CA TRP A 253 0.29 -11.14 -9.86
C TRP A 253 1.02 -10.35 -8.78
N LEU A 254 1.80 -11.01 -7.92
CA LEU A 254 2.59 -10.36 -6.87
C LEU A 254 3.86 -9.68 -7.42
N ARG A 255 4.22 -10.01 -8.66
CA ARG A 255 5.35 -9.46 -9.40
C ARG A 255 4.90 -8.55 -10.54
N ALA A 256 3.61 -8.48 -10.84
CA ALA A 256 3.05 -7.74 -11.94
C ALA A 256 2.38 -6.43 -11.49
N SER A 257 2.76 -5.32 -12.10
CA SER A 257 2.10 -4.04 -11.90
C SER A 257 1.98 -3.24 -13.19
N ALA A 258 1.09 -2.25 -13.21
CA ALA A 258 0.93 -1.35 -14.33
C ALA A 258 0.53 0.03 -13.83
N CYS A 259 0.82 1.07 -14.61
CA CYS A 259 0.17 2.35 -14.38
C CYS A 259 -1.34 2.25 -14.69
N ILE A 260 -2.06 3.37 -14.57
CA ILE A 260 -3.50 3.39 -14.86
C ILE A 260 -3.82 3.06 -16.33
N GLY A 261 -2.96 3.45 -17.28
CA GLY A 261 -3.18 3.21 -18.71
C GLY A 261 -4.35 3.97 -19.31
N ALA A 262 -4.64 3.67 -20.58
CA ALA A 262 -5.89 4.06 -21.20
C ALA A 262 -7.04 3.20 -20.64
N PRO A 263 -8.29 3.70 -20.62
CA PRO A 263 -8.70 5.07 -20.93
C PRO A 263 -8.52 6.04 -19.74
N GLY A 264 -8.09 5.56 -18.57
CA GLY A 264 -8.03 6.35 -17.32
C GLY A 264 -6.94 7.44 -17.28
N CYS A 265 -6.05 7.48 -18.26
CA CYS A 265 -4.99 8.47 -18.40
C CYS A 265 -4.94 9.04 -19.81
N SER A 266 -5.04 10.37 -19.92
CA SER A 266 -4.97 11.11 -21.19
C SER A 266 -3.59 11.10 -21.83
N HIS A 267 -2.56 10.66 -21.10
CA HIS A 267 -1.21 10.51 -21.62
C HIS A 267 -0.88 9.08 -22.05
N ALA A 268 -1.74 8.11 -21.77
CA ALA A 268 -1.46 6.71 -22.08
C ALA A 268 -1.66 6.43 -23.57
N LEU A 269 -0.79 5.58 -24.09
CA LEU A 269 -0.76 5.13 -25.48
C LEU A 269 -1.41 3.74 -25.67
N ALA A 270 -1.68 3.02 -24.58
CA ALA A 270 -2.29 1.67 -24.59
C ALA A 270 -3.09 1.38 -23.30
N ASP A 271 -4.01 0.42 -23.36
CA ASP A 271 -4.62 -0.22 -22.18
C ASP A 271 -3.66 -1.22 -21.52
N VAL A 272 -2.64 -0.67 -20.84
CA VAL A 272 -1.62 -1.47 -20.15
C VAL A 272 -2.16 -2.42 -19.08
N ARG A 273 -3.35 -2.15 -18.53
CA ARG A 273 -3.94 -3.03 -17.51
C ARG A 273 -4.63 -4.22 -18.16
N GLY A 274 -5.34 -4.01 -19.26
CA GLY A 274 -5.89 -5.08 -20.09
C GLY A 274 -4.80 -5.95 -20.71
N ASP A 275 -3.73 -5.33 -21.20
CA ASP A 275 -2.60 -6.04 -21.77
C ASP A 275 -1.86 -6.87 -20.71
N LEU A 276 -1.61 -6.31 -19.52
CA LEU A 276 -1.01 -7.06 -18.43
C LEU A 276 -1.89 -8.24 -17.98
N LEU A 277 -3.21 -8.04 -17.87
CA LEU A 277 -4.14 -9.12 -17.56
C LEU A 277 -4.04 -10.27 -18.58
N SER A 278 -3.97 -9.94 -19.87
CA SER A 278 -3.83 -10.91 -20.95
C SER A 278 -2.47 -11.63 -20.90
N ALA A 279 -1.39 -10.91 -20.61
CA ALA A 279 -0.04 -11.48 -20.47
C ALA A 279 0.07 -12.44 -19.28
N VAL A 280 -0.53 -12.10 -18.14
CA VAL A 280 -0.58 -12.99 -16.96
C VAL A 280 -1.41 -14.24 -17.29
N ALA A 281 -2.60 -14.07 -17.87
CA ALA A 281 -3.52 -15.19 -18.16
C ALA A 281 -2.95 -16.19 -19.18
N SER A 282 -2.14 -15.72 -20.12
CA SER A 282 -1.48 -16.54 -21.14
C SER A 282 -0.15 -17.14 -20.69
N GLY A 283 0.34 -16.80 -19.49
CA GLY A 283 1.64 -17.26 -18.98
C GLY A 283 2.85 -16.68 -19.73
N GLN A 284 2.69 -15.54 -20.39
CA GLN A 284 3.72 -14.90 -21.21
C GLN A 284 4.75 -14.08 -20.42
N LEU A 285 4.48 -13.82 -19.14
CA LEU A 285 5.41 -13.10 -18.28
C LEU A 285 6.56 -14.01 -17.85
N GLU A 286 7.79 -13.51 -17.98
CA GLU A 286 8.94 -14.18 -17.38
C GLU A 286 8.77 -14.21 -15.85
N VAL A 287 8.52 -15.40 -15.32
CA VAL A 287 8.03 -15.60 -13.95
C VAL A 287 9.05 -15.22 -12.87
N ASN A 288 10.30 -14.93 -13.25
CA ASN A 288 11.42 -14.73 -12.32
C ASN A 288 11.69 -13.26 -11.95
N SER A 289 11.14 -12.29 -12.68
CA SER A 289 11.41 -10.86 -12.44
C SER A 289 10.12 -10.07 -12.25
N PRO A 290 10.10 -9.03 -11.38
CA PRO A 290 9.00 -8.08 -11.37
C PRO A 290 8.80 -7.47 -12.76
N VAL A 291 7.56 -7.34 -13.19
CA VAL A 291 7.18 -6.73 -14.47
C VAL A 291 6.32 -5.50 -14.23
N TYR A 292 6.53 -4.48 -15.06
CA TYR A 292 5.78 -3.24 -15.00
C TYR A 292 5.34 -2.78 -16.39
N PHE A 293 4.04 -2.60 -16.60
CA PHE A 293 3.52 -2.04 -17.85
C PHE A 293 3.27 -0.54 -17.71
N ALA A 294 4.01 0.25 -18.48
CA ALA A 294 3.95 1.70 -18.49
C ALA A 294 3.22 2.20 -19.73
N GLY A 295 2.07 2.86 -19.55
CA GLY A 295 1.28 3.37 -20.68
C GLY A 295 1.91 4.55 -21.42
N CYS A 296 2.97 5.16 -20.88
CA CYS A 296 3.76 6.18 -21.56
C CYS A 296 5.10 6.41 -20.84
N ALA A 297 5.95 7.26 -21.43
CA ALA A 297 7.28 7.60 -20.90
C ALA A 297 7.29 8.22 -19.48
N LYS A 298 6.14 8.68 -18.96
CA LYS A 298 6.02 9.18 -17.58
C LYS A 298 6.14 8.07 -16.53
N ARG A 299 5.80 6.83 -16.88
CA ARG A 299 6.01 5.63 -16.04
C ARG A 299 5.47 5.78 -14.61
N CYS A 300 4.30 6.39 -14.48
CA CYS A 300 3.73 6.76 -13.18
C CYS A 300 3.50 5.56 -12.26
N GLY A 301 4.18 5.54 -11.10
CA GLY A 301 4.05 4.45 -10.12
C GLY A 301 4.94 3.25 -10.41
N HIS A 302 5.99 3.41 -11.21
CA HIS A 302 6.96 2.34 -11.46
C HIS A 302 7.57 1.80 -10.14
N PRO A 303 7.91 0.50 -10.08
CA PRO A 303 8.59 -0.06 -8.92
C PRO A 303 9.93 0.62 -8.61
N ARG A 304 10.25 0.77 -7.32
CA ARG A 304 11.56 1.26 -6.83
C ARG A 304 12.56 0.12 -6.59
N ARG A 305 12.55 -0.88 -7.47
CA ARG A 305 13.40 -2.07 -7.42
C ARG A 305 13.65 -2.52 -8.85
N ALA A 306 14.62 -3.42 -9.03
CA ALA A 306 14.86 -4.02 -10.33
C ALA A 306 13.60 -4.68 -10.90
N HIS A 307 13.30 -4.41 -12.17
CA HIS A 307 12.12 -4.90 -12.87
C HIS A 307 12.29 -4.85 -14.39
N VAL A 308 11.50 -5.65 -15.10
CA VAL A 308 11.32 -5.55 -16.55
C VAL A 308 10.18 -4.58 -16.83
N GLU A 309 10.43 -3.54 -17.59
CA GLU A 309 9.46 -2.53 -17.97
C GLU A 309 9.01 -2.71 -19.42
N TYR A 310 7.70 -2.85 -19.63
CA TYR A 310 7.04 -2.81 -20.93
C TYR A 310 6.46 -1.41 -21.11
N GLN A 311 7.14 -0.55 -21.88
CA GLN A 311 6.68 0.81 -22.12
C GLN A 311 5.94 0.90 -23.45
N ALA A 312 4.67 1.31 -23.39
CA ALA A 312 3.85 1.47 -24.58
C ALA A 312 4.41 2.55 -25.51
N THR A 313 4.47 2.24 -26.81
CA THR A 313 4.81 3.17 -27.89
C THR A 313 3.60 3.46 -28.79
N ALA A 314 2.64 2.53 -28.86
CA ALA A 314 1.32 2.68 -29.44
C ALA A 314 0.37 1.63 -28.82
N GLU A 315 -0.91 1.61 -29.23
CA GLU A 315 -1.88 0.62 -28.75
C GLU A 315 -1.41 -0.80 -29.08
N GLY A 316 -1.18 -1.62 -28.05
CA GLY A 316 -0.67 -2.98 -28.19
C GLY A 316 0.84 -3.13 -28.49
N ASP A 317 1.57 -2.02 -28.67
CA ASP A 317 3.00 -2.03 -29.01
C ASP A 317 3.87 -1.55 -27.84
N TYR A 318 4.93 -2.31 -27.53
CA TYR A 318 5.77 -2.10 -26.35
C TYR A 318 7.28 -2.19 -26.67
N GLU A 319 8.04 -1.25 -26.12
CA GLU A 319 9.49 -1.39 -25.93
C GLU A 319 9.79 -1.98 -24.55
N ILE A 320 10.76 -2.89 -24.47
CA ILE A 320 11.12 -3.61 -23.24
C ILE A 320 12.44 -3.09 -22.70
N PHE A 321 12.48 -2.79 -21.40
CA PHE A 321 13.67 -2.32 -20.70
C PHE A 321 13.93 -3.14 -19.44
N GLU A 322 15.19 -3.47 -19.18
CA GLU A 322 15.63 -3.89 -17.84
C GLU A 322 15.93 -2.63 -17.02
N ARG A 323 15.27 -2.50 -15.87
CA ARG A 323 15.44 -1.38 -14.92
C ARG A 323 16.07 -1.91 -13.64
N SER A 324 16.99 -1.14 -13.06
CA SER A 324 17.66 -1.42 -11.77
C SER A 324 17.39 -0.33 -10.73
#